data_AF-A0A3L7PF67-F1
#
_entry.id   AF-A0A3L7PF67-F1
#
_cell.length_a   1.000
_cell.length_b   1.000
_cell.length_c   1.000
_cell.angle_alpha   90.00
_cell.angle_beta   90.00
_cell.angle_gamma   90.00
#
_symmetry.space_group_name_H-M   'P 1'
#
loop_
_entity.id
_entity.type
_entity.pdbx_description
1 polymer ?
#
loop_
_entity_poly.entity_id
_entity_poly.type
_entity_poly.pdbx_seq_one_letter_code
_entity_poly.pdbx_strand_id
1 'polypeptide(L)' 'KLDKGFTHLFLVTFKDEAGREKYLPHPAHKAFVAKLLPILEEPMVIDYWAK' A
#
# COMPACT_ATOMS: atom_id res chain seq x y z
N LYS A 1 -4.32 -17.88 14.62
CA LYS A 1 -3.16 -17.12 14.08
C LYS A 1 -3.65 -15.72 13.74
N LEU A 2 -2.94 -14.65 14.10
CA LEU A 2 -3.44 -13.27 13.96
C LEU A 2 -3.13 -12.64 12.59
N ASP A 3 -2.26 -13.26 11.81
CA ASP A 3 -1.75 -12.80 10.52
C ASP A 3 -2.67 -13.12 9.33
N LYS A 4 -3.81 -13.77 9.56
CA LYS A 4 -4.77 -14.22 8.53
C LYS A 4 -4.14 -15.00 7.36
N GLY A 5 -2.93 -15.55 7.53
CA GLY A 5 -2.21 -16.23 6.44
C GLY A 5 -1.53 -15.30 5.42
N PHE A 6 -1.46 -13.98 5.64
CA PHE A 6 -0.68 -13.09 4.79
C PHE A 6 0.81 -13.48 4.77
N THR A 7 1.44 -13.42 3.60
CA THR A 7 2.82 -13.89 3.37
C THR A 7 3.84 -12.78 3.21
N HIS A 8 3.40 -11.56 2.87
CA HIS A 8 4.26 -10.41 2.59
C HIS A 8 3.72 -9.16 3.29
N LEU A 9 4.63 -8.30 3.75
CA LEU A 9 4.31 -6.98 4.29
C LEU A 9 5.24 -5.95 3.66
N PHE A 10 4.68 -4.81 3.28
CA PHE A 10 5.41 -3.66 2.76
C PHE A 10 5.11 -2.46 3.62
N LEU A 11 6.14 -1.65 3.90
CA LEU A 11 5.99 -0.39 4.62
C LEU A 11 6.36 0.76 3.70
N VAL A 12 5.49 1.77 3.64
CA VAL A 12 5.71 2.99 2.86
C VAL A 12 5.60 4.18 3.80
N THR A 13 6.68 4.94 3.94
CA THR A 13 6.72 6.14 4.77
C THR A 13 6.54 7.37 3.90
N PHE A 14 5.62 8.24 4.29
CA PHE A 14 5.44 9.56 3.70
C PHE A 14 5.95 10.62 4.67
N LYS A 15 6.43 11.74 4.12
CA LYS A 15 6.82 12.91 4.93
C LYS A 15 5.63 13.46 5.70
N ASP A 16 4.46 13.49 5.07
CA ASP A 16 3.20 14.05 5.57
C ASP A 16 2.01 13.49 4.75
N GLU A 17 0.79 13.84 5.16
CA GLU A 17 -0.45 13.46 4.47
C GLU A 17 -0.50 13.96 3.03
N ALA A 18 -0.04 15.19 2.77
CA ALA A 18 -0.01 15.75 1.42
C ALA A 18 0.90 14.95 0.48
N GLY A 19 1.99 14.37 0.98
CA GLY A 19 2.83 13.42 0.26
C GLY A 19 2.08 12.15 -0.15
N ARG A 20 1.28 11.59 0.77
CA ARG A 20 0.44 10.42 0.50
C ARG A 20 -0.66 10.74 -0.52
N GLU A 21 -1.33 11.87 -0.36
CA GLU A 21 -2.38 12.34 -1.27
C GLU A 21 -1.88 12.52 -2.70
N LYS A 22 -0.64 12.96 -2.89
CA LYS A 22 -0.03 13.04 -4.24
C LYS A 22 0.36 11.67 -4.78
N TYR A 23 0.81 10.75 -3.93
CA TYR A 23 1.27 9.42 -4.32
C TYR A 23 0.14 8.49 -4.80
N LEU A 24 -0.98 8.45 -4.07
CA LEU A 24 -2.09 7.53 -4.37
C LEU A 24 -2.76 7.69 -5.76
N PRO A 25 -2.97 8.91 -6.29
CA PRO A 25 -3.47 9.11 -7.65
C PRO A 25 -2.34 9.14 -8.69
N HIS A 26 -1.06 9.11 -8.28
CA HIS A 26 0.05 9.28 -9.21
C HIS A 26 0.04 8.20 -10.31
N PRO A 27 0.22 8.56 -11.61
CA PRO A 27 0.13 7.61 -12.72
C PRO A 27 1.05 6.38 -12.56
N ALA A 28 2.27 6.58 -12.05
CA ALA A 28 3.21 5.48 -11.81
C ALA A 28 2.73 4.51 -10.72
N HIS A 29 2.09 5.02 -9.66
CA HIS A 29 1.51 4.16 -8.62
C HIS A 29 0.33 3.37 -9.17
N LYS A 30 -0.57 4.02 -9.94
CA LYS A 30 -1.68 3.33 -10.62
C LYS A 30 -1.19 2.25 -11.58
N ALA A 31 -0.15 2.51 -12.36
CA ALA A 31 0.46 1.52 -13.25
C ALA A 31 1.06 0.33 -12.48
N PHE A 32 1.64 0.57 -11.31
CA PHE A 32 2.12 -0.51 -10.43
C PHE A 32 0.95 -1.33 -9.86
N VAL A 33 -0.08 -0.68 -9.33
CA VAL A 33 -1.29 -1.34 -8.78
C VAL A 33 -1.96 -2.21 -9.85
N ALA A 34 -2.05 -1.74 -11.10
CA ALA A 34 -2.61 -2.51 -12.20
C ALA A 34 -1.84 -3.82 -12.50
N LYS A 35 -0.52 -3.83 -12.28
CA LYS A 35 0.30 -5.04 -12.41
C LYS A 35 0.20 -5.95 -11.19
N LEU A 36 0.06 -5.36 -10.00
CA LEU A 36 0.07 -6.09 -8.74
C LEU A 36 -1.25 -6.78 -8.44
N LEU A 37 -2.39 -6.13 -8.69
CA LEU A 37 -3.72 -6.65 -8.33
C LEU A 37 -4.01 -8.07 -8.86
N PRO A 38 -3.65 -8.44 -10.11
CA PRO A 38 -3.86 -9.82 -10.60
C PRO A 38 -3.01 -10.89 -9.90
N ILE A 39 -1.98 -10.49 -9.15
CA ILE A 39 -1.04 -11.38 -8.46
C ILE A 39 -1.47 -11.63 -7.01
N LEU A 40 -2.20 -10.68 -6.41
CA LEU A 40 -2.62 -10.75 -5.03
C LEU A 40 -3.93 -11.54 -4.90
N GLU A 41 -3.95 -12.50 -3.97
CA GLU A 41 -5.18 -13.16 -3.54
C GLU A 41 -6.06 -12.22 -2.70
N GLU A 42 -5.46 -11.57 -1.69
CA GLU A 42 -6.13 -10.60 -0.83
C GLU A 42 -5.16 -9.45 -0.47
N PRO A 43 -5.53 -8.17 -0.66
CA PRO A 43 -4.78 -7.03 -0.13
C PRO A 43 -5.37 -6.51 1.19
N MET A 44 -4.49 -6.19 2.15
CA MET A 44 -4.85 -5.42 3.35
C MET A 44 -3.94 -4.19 3.44
N VAL A 45 -4.55 -3.00 3.49
CA VAL A 45 -3.84 -1.71 3.56
C VAL A 45 -4.26 -0.97 4.82
N ILE A 46 -3.29 -0.47 5.57
CA ILE A 46 -3.50 0.29 6.81
C ILE A 46 -2.66 1.55 6.71
N ASP A 47 -3.31 2.70 6.81
CA ASP A 47 -2.66 3.99 7.00
C ASP A 47 -2.60 4.32 8.49
N TYR A 48 -1.43 4.73 8.96
CA TYR A 48 -1.23 5.07 10.37
C TYR A 48 -0.19 6.19 10.54
N TRP A 49 -0.29 6.91 11.64
CA TRP A 49 0.69 7.90 12.07
C TRP A 49 1.75 7.24 12.95
N ALA A 50 3.02 7.29 12.54
CA ALA A 50 4.13 6.87 13.37
C ALA A 50 4.50 7.96 14.40
N LYS A 51 4.96 7.54 15.58
CA LYS A 51 5.50 8.45 16.60
C LYS A 51 6.98 8.73 16.37
#